data_AF-A0A2E5IKS8-F1
#
_entry.id   AF-A0A2E5IKS8-F1
#
_cell.length_a   1.000
_cell.length_b   1.000
_cell.length_c   1.000
_cell.angle_alpha   90.00
_cell.angle_beta   90.00
_cell.angle_gamma   90.00
#
_symmetry.space_group_name_H-M   'P 1'
#
loop_
_entity.id
_entity.type
_entity.pdbx_description
1 polymer ?
#
loop_
_entity_poly.entity_id
_entity_poly.type
_entity_poly.pdbx_seq_one_letter_code
_entity_poly.pdbx_strand_id
1 'polypeptide(L)'
;MITEASIVFLGMAVMTMIAFNLSNSLRGAINRGETVRNVAKLFCSGFCILVASLFLITHLDLSYGAPKTLIFFFHFFIITFQMAMIWFPPPK
;
A
#
# COMPACT_ATOMS: atom_id res chain seq x y z
N MET A 1 1.16 13.44 -25.81
CA MET A 1 0.09 12.42 -25.71
C MET A 1 0.30 11.67 -24.42
N ILE A 2 -0.71 11.66 -23.53
CA ILE A 2 -0.74 10.76 -22.38
C ILE A 2 -1.08 9.38 -22.95
N THR A 3 -0.21 8.39 -22.75
CA THR A 3 -0.44 7.02 -23.21
C THR A 3 -1.33 6.29 -22.21
N GLU A 4 -2.11 5.31 -22.65
CA GLU A 4 -2.98 4.50 -21.76
C GLU A 4 -2.21 3.90 -20.57
N ALA A 5 -0.98 3.45 -20.83
CA ALA A 5 0.00 3.01 -19.83
C ALA A 5 0.22 4.02 -18.68
N SER A 6 0.40 5.30 -19.02
CA SER A 6 0.64 6.34 -18.03
C SER A 6 -0.60 6.65 -17.18
N ILE A 7 -1.81 6.47 -17.74
CA ILE A 7 -3.08 6.61 -17.00
C ILE A 7 -3.24 5.46 -16.01
N VAL A 8 -2.99 4.22 -16.43
CA VAL A 8 -3.08 3.04 -15.55
C VAL A 8 -2.07 3.15 -14.40
N PHE A 9 -0.83 3.53 -14.71
CA PHE A 9 0.20 3.74 -13.69
C PHE A 9 -0.19 4.83 -12.68
N LEU A 10 -0.69 5.97 -13.16
CA LEU A 10 -1.19 7.05 -12.29
C LEU A 10 -2.36 6.58 -11.42
N GLY A 11 -3.31 5.83 -11.99
CA GLY A 11 -4.43 5.24 -11.26
C GLY A 11 -3.96 4.33 -10.12
N MET A 12 -2.96 3.48 -10.39
CA MET A 12 -2.37 2.61 -9.36
C MET A 12 -1.62 3.38 -8.28
N ALA A 13 -0.92 4.46 -8.65
CA ALA A 13 -0.27 5.34 -7.68
C ALA A 13 -1.30 6.02 -6.75
N VAL A 14 -2.41 6.51 -7.31
CA VAL A 14 -3.51 7.13 -6.54
C VAL A 14 -4.17 6.10 -5.62
N MET A 15 -4.46 4.89 -6.11
CA MET A 15 -5.02 3.81 -5.27
C MET A 15 -4.07 3.43 -4.13
N THR A 16 -2.77 3.40 -4.40
CA THR A 16 -1.74 3.15 -3.38
C THR A 16 -1.78 4.25 -2.31
N MET A 17 -1.84 5.52 -2.72
CA MET A 17 -1.99 6.65 -1.78
C MET A 17 -3.24 6.52 -0.91
N ILE A 18 -4.38 6.11 -1.48
CA ILE A 18 -5.62 5.87 -0.72
C ILE A 18 -5.45 4.74 0.30
N ALA A 19 -4.81 3.63 -0.08
CA ALA A 19 -4.51 2.52 0.83
C ALA A 19 -3.60 2.95 2.00
N PHE A 20 -2.59 3.79 1.72
CA PHE A 20 -1.74 4.39 2.75
C PHE A 20 -2.53 5.29 3.69
N ASN A 21 -3.38 6.18 3.16
CA ASN A 21 -4.20 7.08 3.97
C ASN A 21 -5.16 6.31 4.88
N LEU A 22 -5.76 5.23 4.39
CA LEU A 22 -6.63 4.35 5.18
C LEU A 22 -5.86 3.64 6.31
N SER A 23 -4.66 3.13 6.02
CA SER A 23 -3.82 2.51 7.04
C SER A 23 -3.34 3.50 8.09
N ASN A 24 -3.00 4.73 7.67
CA ASN A 24 -2.56 5.79 8.56
C ASN A 24 -3.70 6.28 9.46
N SER A 25 -4.93 6.36 8.94
CA SER A 25 -6.09 6.70 9.77
C SER A 25 -6.35 5.61 10.83
N LEU A 26 -6.21 4.34 10.46
CA LEU A 26 -6.29 3.21 11.37
C LEU A 26 -5.20 3.25 12.45
N ARG A 27 -3.95 3.53 12.04
CA ARG A 27 -2.83 3.71 12.99
C ARG A 27 -3.08 4.89 13.92
N GLY A 28 -3.64 5.98 13.42
CA GLY A 28 -4.06 7.12 14.24
C GLY A 28 -5.07 6.72 15.32
N ALA A 29 -6.09 5.93 14.97
CA ALA A 29 -7.06 5.41 15.94
C ALA A 29 -6.41 4.50 16.99
N ILE A 30 -5.54 3.58 16.57
CA ILE A 30 -4.77 2.69 17.49
C ILE A 30 -3.93 3.52 18.47
N ASN A 31 -3.22 4.54 17.97
CA ASN A 31 -2.38 5.40 18.80
C ASN A 31 -3.18 6.26 19.79
N ARG A 32 -4.45 6.58 19.50
CA ARG A 32 -5.36 7.26 20.44
C ARG A 32 -5.98 6.32 21.47
N GLY A 33 -5.68 5.02 21.43
CA GLY A 33 -6.27 4.02 22.32
C GLY A 33 -7.70 3.62 21.95
N GLU A 34 -8.16 3.95 20.74
CA GLU A 34 -9.48 3.54 20.28
C GLU A 34 -9.53 2.03 20.00
N THR A 35 -10.66 1.40 20.29
CA THR A 35 -10.85 -0.04 20.06
C THR A 35 -11.05 -0.33 18.56
N VAL A 36 -9.96 -0.69 17.88
CA VAL A 36 -10.00 -1.13 16.48
C VAL A 36 -10.25 -2.64 16.40
N ARG A 37 -11.41 -3.03 15.87
CA ARG A 37 -11.80 -4.43 15.65
C ARG A 37 -10.78 -5.15 14.74
N ASN A 38 -10.40 -6.38 15.10
CA ASN A 38 -9.47 -7.19 14.30
C ASN A 38 -9.96 -7.41 12.86
N VAL A 39 -11.28 -7.54 12.66
CA VAL A 39 -11.89 -7.66 11.33
C VAL A 39 -11.57 -6.43 10.47
N ALA A 40 -11.61 -5.21 11.02
CA ALA A 40 -11.26 -4.00 10.29
C ALA A 40 -9.77 -3.96 9.92
N LYS A 41 -8.88 -4.42 10.81
CA LYS A 41 -7.44 -4.55 10.53
C LYS A 41 -7.17 -5.54 9.39
N LEU A 42 -7.88 -6.67 9.37
CA LEU A 42 -7.78 -7.67 8.31
C LEU A 42 -8.22 -7.12 6.96
N PHE A 43 -9.39 -6.46 6.88
CA PHE A 43 -9.85 -5.84 5.63
C PHE A 43 -8.91 -4.74 5.14
N CYS A 44 -8.42 -3.87 6.02
CA CYS A 44 -7.44 -2.84 5.67
C CYS A 44 -6.14 -3.47 5.15
N SER A 45 -5.65 -4.52 5.82
CA SER A 45 -4.45 -5.25 5.39
C SER A 45 -4.63 -5.88 4.02
N GLY A 46 -5.74 -6.57 3.80
CA GLY A 46 -6.07 -7.21 2.52
C GLY A 46 -6.16 -6.19 1.38
N PHE A 47 -6.80 -5.03 1.62
CA PHE A 47 -6.87 -3.95 0.64
C PHE A 47 -5.47 -3.40 0.29
N CYS A 48 -4.60 -3.18 1.28
CA CYS A 48 -3.25 -2.68 1.03
C CYS A 48 -2.39 -3.68 0.24
N ILE A 49 -2.46 -4.97 0.60
CA ILE A 49 -1.73 -6.03 -0.11
C ILE A 49 -2.23 -6.14 -1.56
N LEU A 50 -3.55 -6.10 -1.78
CA LEU A 50 -4.14 -6.18 -3.11
C LEU A 50 -3.67 -5.02 -4.00
N VAL A 51 -3.79 -3.77 -3.52
CA VAL A 51 -3.40 -2.59 -4.28
C VAL A 51 -1.90 -2.59 -4.58
N ALA A 52 -1.06 -2.92 -3.60
CA ALA A 52 0.39 -3.01 -3.81
C ALA A 52 0.77 -4.10 -4.81
N SER A 53 0.07 -5.25 -4.80
CA SER A 53 0.28 -6.34 -5.76
C SER A 53 -0.11 -5.94 -7.17
N LEU A 54 -1.27 -5.29 -7.35
CA LEU A 54 -1.71 -4.77 -8.64
C LEU A 54 -0.76 -3.69 -9.18
N PHE A 55 -0.22 -2.84 -8.28
CA PHE A 55 0.72 -1.81 -8.68
C PHE A 55 2.05 -2.41 -9.12
N LEU A 56 2.54 -3.43 -8.41
CA LEU A 56 3.74 -4.18 -8.79
C LEU A 56 3.60 -4.78 -10.20
N ILE A 57 2.50 -5.47 -10.48
CA ILE A 57 2.22 -6.05 -11.81
C ILE A 57 2.25 -4.96 -12.88
N THR A 58 1.50 -3.88 -12.65
CA THR A 58 1.43 -2.73 -13.57
C THR A 58 2.82 -2.11 -13.80
N HIS A 59 3.63 -1.98 -12.76
CA HIS A 59 4.97 -1.37 -12.86
C HIS A 59 5.96 -2.29 -13.61
N LEU A 60 5.86 -3.61 -13.42
CA LEU A 60 6.69 -4.58 -14.13
C LEU A 60 6.33 -4.68 -15.62
N ASP A 61 5.04 -4.60 -15.95
CA ASP A 61 4.54 -4.68 -17.33
C ASP A 61 4.88 -3.42 -18.14
N LEU A 62 4.87 -2.26 -17.49
CA LEU A 62 5.09 -0.97 -18.16
C LEU A 62 6.57 -0.58 -18.32
N SER A 63 7.50 -1.35 -17.74
CA SER A 63 8.96 -1.23 -17.91
C SER A 63 9.46 0.24 -17.99
N TYR A 64 9.21 1.04 -16.95
CA TYR A 64 9.60 2.45 -16.85
C TYR A 64 11.13 2.71 -16.74
N GLY A 65 11.97 1.80 -17.23
CA GLY A 65 13.43 1.92 -17.19
C GLY A 65 14.08 1.67 -15.82
N ALA A 66 13.29 1.46 -14.76
CA ALA A 66 13.81 1.07 -13.46
C ALA A 66 14.20 -0.42 -13.42
N PRO A 67 15.28 -0.80 -12.70
CA PRO A 67 15.63 -2.19 -12.50
C PRO A 67 14.47 -2.95 -11.82
N LYS A 68 14.05 -4.09 -12.40
CA LYS A 68 12.94 -4.91 -11.85
C LYS A 68 13.16 -5.27 -10.37
N THR A 69 14.40 -5.55 -9.98
CA THR A 69 14.79 -5.82 -8.58
C THR A 69 14.45 -4.66 -7.64
N LEU A 70 14.69 -3.41 -8.07
CA LEU A 70 14.37 -2.22 -7.28
C LEU A 70 12.85 -2.08 -7.14
N ILE A 71 12.10 -2.30 -8.23
CA ILE A 71 10.63 -2.27 -8.22
C ILE A 71 10.09 -3.29 -7.22
N PHE A 72 10.54 -4.55 -7.29
CA PHE A 72 10.13 -5.59 -6.35
C PHE A 72 10.45 -5.22 -4.90
N PHE A 73 11.69 -4.77 -4.64
CA PHE A 73 12.12 -4.38 -3.30
C PHE A 73 11.23 -3.26 -2.73
N PHE A 74 10.92 -2.25 -3.53
CA PHE A 74 10.09 -1.12 -3.10
C PHE A 74 8.67 -1.55 -2.74
N HIS A 75 8.03 -2.39 -3.56
CA HIS A 75 6.66 -2.87 -3.27
C HIS A 75 6.63 -3.81 -2.07
N PHE A 76 7.64 -4.67 -1.93
CA PHE A 76 7.78 -5.52 -0.75
C PHE A 76 7.92 -4.67 0.52
N PHE A 77 8.80 -3.67 0.49
CA PHE A 77 9.00 -2.73 1.61
C PHE A 77 7.69 -2.04 2.00
N ILE A 78 6.94 -1.53 1.03
CA ILE A 78 5.62 -0.89 1.26
C ILE A 78 4.67 -1.83 1.98
N ILE A 79 4.54 -3.08 1.52
CA ILE A 79 3.62 -4.05 2.12
C ILE A 79 4.04 -4.34 3.56
N THR A 80 5.32 -4.65 3.79
CA THR A 80 5.83 -4.95 5.14
C THR A 80 5.63 -3.76 6.08
N PHE A 81 5.92 -2.54 5.62
CA PHE A 81 5.75 -1.33 6.41
C PHE A 81 4.27 -1.11 6.79
N GLN A 82 3.33 -1.29 5.85
CA GLN A 82 1.91 -1.16 6.16
C GLN A 82 1.39 -2.23 7.10
N MET A 83 1.85 -3.47 6.97
CA MET A 83 1.49 -4.53 7.93
C MET A 83 2.00 -4.19 9.33
N ALA A 84 3.24 -3.71 9.45
CA ALA A 84 3.78 -3.27 10.74
C ALA A 84 2.92 -2.14 11.36
N MET A 85 2.55 -1.13 10.56
CA MET A 85 1.72 -0.01 11.03
C MET A 85 0.35 -0.46 11.56
N ILE A 86 -0.31 -1.39 10.88
CA ILE A 86 -1.66 -1.87 11.25
C ILE A 86 -1.62 -2.79 12.48
N TRP A 87 -0.63 -3.67 12.56
CA TRP A 87 -0.64 -4.79 13.51
C TRP A 87 0.22 -4.56 14.75
N PHE A 88 1.27 -3.75 14.68
CA PHE A 88 2.11 -3.52 15.85
C PHE A 88 1.41 -2.63 16.88
N PRO A 89 1.66 -2.87 18.18
CA PRO A 89 1.13 -2.01 19.22
C PRO A 89 1.63 -0.57 19.06
N PRO A 90 0.94 0.40 19.71
CA PRO A 90 1.47 1.76 19.82
C PRO A 90 2.87 1.73 20.46
N PRO A 91 3.75 2.68 20.08
CA PRO A 91 5.05 2.82 20.75
C PRO A 91 4.83 3.12 22.24
N LYS A 92 5.78 2.65 23.07
CA LYS A 92 5.81 2.96 24.50
C LYS A 92 6.24 4.39 24.74
#